data_AF-A0A1I8IH52-F1
#
_entry.id   AF-A0A1I8IH52-F1
#
_cell.length_a   1.000
_cell.length_b   1.000
_cell.length_c   1.000
_cell.angle_alpha   90.00
_cell.angle_beta   90.00
_cell.angle_gamma   90.00
#
_symmetry.space_group_name_H-M   'P 1'
#
loop_
_entity.id
_entity.type
_entity.pdbx_description
1 polymer ?
#
loop_
_entity_poly.entity_id
_entity_poly.type
_entity_poly.pdbx_seq_one_letter_code
_entity_poly.pdbx_strand_id
1 'polypeptide(L)'
;MVLLCSSLEPRISDANCLRLDQADRTDFQKLLVELTECATDNLQYYEAQSGDTELKFASQFSKLIDLIDGNIRPLSESLFGMARRYDFAGMRANGYRSLLFVTERCCRRLLNVATHVRNGRQSLLFRSGHYQRELKAYISCLDQLHYCLHYAERLPAFSAPGSLFVDESVYTTDPEAKDLMLQAECIAQECFYGRCLGFQFCDSVHATLLAISIGMATFAEDYKNRDRRGLAKWASTLANSSRHLYDHEGRAAADESILDGMGDSG
;
A
#
# COMPACT_ATOMS: atom_id res chain seq x y z
N MET A 1 1.85 37.61 -16.47
CA MET A 1 0.39 37.55 -16.74
C MET A 1 -0.15 36.36 -15.95
N VAL A 2 -0.14 36.40 -14.61
CA VAL A 2 -1.18 36.90 -13.68
C VAL A 2 -2.61 36.75 -14.20
N LEU A 3 -3.45 36.13 -13.35
CA LEU A 3 -4.92 35.92 -13.36
C LEU A 3 -5.36 34.61 -14.07
N LEU A 4 -6.02 33.62 -13.44
CA LEU A 4 -6.94 33.64 -12.30
C LEU A 4 -6.77 32.43 -11.35
N CYS A 5 -6.70 32.77 -10.06
CA CYS A 5 -7.05 31.94 -8.92
C CYS A 5 -8.58 31.85 -8.84
N SER A 6 -9.14 30.65 -8.67
CA SER A 6 -10.32 30.44 -7.83
C SER A 6 -10.63 28.96 -7.64
N SER A 7 -10.65 28.56 -6.37
CA SER A 7 -11.24 27.33 -5.83
C SER A 7 -10.42 26.03 -5.90
N LEU A 8 -9.40 25.94 -5.04
CA LEU A 8 -9.31 24.88 -4.04
C LEU A 8 -8.22 25.29 -3.05
N GLU A 9 -8.60 26.02 -2.00
CA GLU A 9 -7.77 26.05 -0.81
C GLU A 9 -7.69 24.61 -0.30
N PRO A 10 -6.51 23.98 -0.20
CA PRO A 10 -6.42 22.83 0.66
C PRO A 10 -6.60 23.38 2.07
N ARG A 11 -7.78 23.15 2.66
CA ARG A 11 -7.87 23.12 4.12
C ARG A 11 -6.89 22.05 4.54
N ILE A 12 -5.69 22.48 4.89
CA ILE A 12 -4.77 21.72 5.73
C ILE A 12 -5.52 21.65 7.06
N SER A 13 -6.42 20.66 7.18
CA SER A 13 -7.01 20.34 8.46
C SER A 13 -5.87 19.81 9.31
N ASP A 14 -5.66 20.43 10.47
CA ASP A 14 -4.76 20.03 11.55
C ASP A 14 -5.05 18.62 12.14
N ALA A 15 -5.75 17.75 11.39
CA ALA A 15 -6.24 16.44 11.80
C ALA A 15 -5.21 15.30 11.65
N ASN A 16 -4.00 15.56 11.13
CA ASN A 16 -2.97 14.54 10.96
C ASN A 16 -2.03 14.37 12.17
N CYS A 17 -2.28 15.04 13.30
CA CYS A 17 -1.48 14.86 14.52
C CYS A 17 -2.18 13.90 15.49
N LEU A 18 -1.73 12.65 15.51
CA LEU A 18 -1.74 11.68 16.63
C LEU A 18 -2.75 11.96 17.76
N ARG A 19 -4.03 11.98 17.43
CA ARG A 19 -5.12 12.02 18.40
C ARG A 19 -5.93 10.79 18.16
N LEU A 20 -5.50 9.68 18.75
CA LEU A 20 -6.32 8.49 18.87
C LEU A 20 -7.00 8.53 20.27
N ASP A 21 -8.31 8.42 20.38
CA ASP A 21 -9.08 8.28 21.62
C ASP A 21 -10.24 7.29 21.46
N GLN A 22 -11.24 7.35 22.33
CA GLN A 22 -12.41 6.46 22.25
C GLN A 22 -13.18 6.65 20.94
N ALA A 23 -13.23 7.88 20.41
CA ALA A 23 -13.81 8.16 19.10
C ALA A 23 -12.97 7.50 18.00
N ASP A 24 -11.64 7.58 18.06
CA ASP A 24 -10.78 6.93 17.06
C ASP A 24 -10.80 5.40 17.14
N ARG A 25 -10.96 4.83 18.34
CA ARG A 25 -11.25 3.39 18.49
C ARG A 25 -12.54 3.05 17.75
N THR A 26 -13.58 3.83 17.99
CA THR A 26 -14.91 3.60 17.38
C THR A 26 -14.84 3.77 15.86
N ASP A 27 -14.13 4.77 15.37
CA ASP A 27 -13.99 5.06 13.95
C ASP A 27 -13.11 4.03 13.24
N PHE A 28 -12.07 3.51 13.91
CA PHE A 28 -11.32 2.38 13.37
C PHE A 28 -12.19 1.11 13.32
N GLN A 29 -13.00 0.83 14.35
CA GLN A 29 -13.92 -0.31 14.30
C GLN A 29 -14.96 -0.19 13.17
N LYS A 30 -15.52 1.01 12.95
CA LYS A 30 -16.41 1.27 11.81
C LYS A 30 -15.69 1.03 10.47
N LEU A 31 -14.46 1.53 10.33
CA LEU A 31 -13.64 1.28 9.14
C LEU A 31 -13.42 -0.21 8.88
N LEU A 32 -13.15 -1.00 9.93
CA LEU A 32 -12.99 -2.45 9.79
C LEU A 32 -14.30 -3.12 9.36
N VAL A 33 -15.45 -2.70 9.89
CA VAL A 33 -16.75 -3.21 9.47
C VAL A 33 -17.01 -2.89 7.99
N GLU A 34 -16.83 -1.62 7.58
CA GLU A 34 -17.04 -1.20 6.19
C GLU A 34 -16.12 -1.94 5.22
N LEU A 35 -14.85 -2.14 5.61
CA LEU A 35 -13.89 -2.91 4.83
C LEU A 35 -14.30 -4.39 4.70
N THR A 36 -14.69 -5.03 5.80
CA THR A 36 -15.16 -6.42 5.78
C THR A 36 -16.41 -6.55 4.90
N GLU A 37 -17.40 -5.68 5.04
CA GLU A 37 -18.61 -5.69 4.21
C GLU A 37 -18.29 -5.53 2.72
N CYS A 38 -17.43 -4.57 2.37
CA CYS A 38 -17.00 -4.37 0.99
C CYS A 38 -16.18 -5.55 0.44
N ALA A 39 -15.36 -6.20 1.28
CA ALA A 39 -14.60 -7.38 0.91
C ALA A 39 -15.52 -8.60 0.71
N THR A 40 -16.51 -8.80 1.58
CA THR A 40 -17.49 -9.88 1.48
C THR A 40 -18.35 -9.75 0.22
N ASP A 41 -18.82 -8.55 -0.11
CA ASP A 41 -19.56 -8.32 -1.37
C ASP A 41 -18.72 -8.66 -2.60
N ASN A 42 -17.44 -8.28 -2.62
CA ASN A 42 -16.54 -8.66 -3.70
C ASN A 42 -16.25 -10.16 -3.73
N LEU A 43 -16.06 -10.79 -2.57
CA LEU A 43 -15.84 -12.23 -2.47
C LEU A 43 -17.01 -13.00 -3.11
N GLN A 44 -18.24 -12.69 -2.67
CA GLN A 44 -19.45 -13.33 -3.21
C GLN A 44 -19.59 -13.14 -4.72
N TYR A 45 -19.27 -11.94 -5.23
CA TYR A 45 -19.27 -11.70 -6.66
C TYR A 45 -18.28 -12.60 -7.40
N TYR A 46 -17.02 -12.67 -6.94
CA TYR A 46 -15.97 -13.40 -7.64
C TYR A 46 -16.07 -14.92 -7.48
N GLU A 47 -16.62 -15.42 -6.37
CA GLU A 47 -16.92 -16.85 -6.19
C GLU A 47 -17.98 -17.37 -7.15
N ALA A 48 -18.92 -16.51 -7.57
CA ALA A 48 -19.95 -16.86 -8.55
C ALA A 48 -19.42 -16.92 -9.99
N GLN A 49 -18.18 -16.46 -10.25
CA GLN A 49 -17.58 -16.40 -11.58
C GLN A 49 -16.55 -17.51 -11.78
N SER A 50 -16.36 -17.91 -13.04
CA SER A 50 -15.34 -18.88 -13.43
C SER A 50 -14.18 -18.20 -14.14
N GLY A 51 -12.97 -18.28 -13.57
CA GLY A 51 -11.75 -17.80 -14.22
C GLY A 51 -10.57 -17.64 -13.26
N ASP A 52 -9.34 -17.67 -13.78
CA ASP A 52 -8.12 -17.57 -12.96
C ASP A 52 -7.98 -16.20 -12.28
N THR A 53 -8.44 -15.13 -12.93
CA THR A 53 -8.38 -13.77 -12.35
C THR A 53 -9.38 -13.64 -11.21
N GLU A 54 -10.58 -14.19 -11.40
CA GLU A 54 -11.70 -14.20 -10.47
C GLU A 54 -11.34 -15.04 -9.24
N LEU A 55 -10.78 -16.24 -9.43
CA LEU A 55 -10.28 -17.10 -8.35
C LEU A 55 -9.22 -16.39 -7.49
N LYS A 56 -8.30 -15.65 -8.12
CA LYS A 56 -7.29 -14.86 -7.40
C LYS A 56 -7.91 -13.72 -6.60
N PHE A 57 -8.93 -13.03 -7.13
CA PHE A 57 -9.65 -12.01 -6.36
C PHE A 57 -10.41 -12.63 -5.18
N ALA A 58 -11.15 -13.71 -5.40
CA ALA A 58 -11.87 -14.42 -4.34
C ALA A 58 -10.90 -14.85 -3.23
N SER A 59 -9.77 -15.49 -3.57
CA SER A 59 -8.74 -15.85 -2.60
C SER A 59 -8.17 -14.66 -1.83
N GLN A 60 -7.96 -13.51 -2.50
CA GLN A 60 -7.47 -12.30 -1.85
C GLN A 60 -8.50 -11.69 -0.90
N PHE A 61 -9.77 -11.59 -1.28
CA PHE A 61 -10.81 -11.07 -0.42
C PHE A 61 -11.11 -11.99 0.77
N SER A 62 -11.11 -13.31 0.57
CA SER A 62 -11.19 -14.28 1.68
C SER A 62 -10.02 -14.09 2.65
N LYS A 63 -8.76 -14.05 2.17
CA LYS A 63 -7.60 -13.79 3.03
C LYS A 63 -7.73 -12.47 3.80
N LEU A 64 -8.24 -11.42 3.15
CA LEU A 64 -8.43 -10.12 3.79
C LEU A 64 -9.46 -10.18 4.93
N ILE A 65 -10.59 -10.85 4.72
CA ILE A 65 -11.64 -11.03 5.74
C ILE A 65 -11.08 -11.81 6.94
N ASP A 66 -10.42 -12.94 6.67
CA ASP A 66 -9.83 -13.79 7.72
C ASP A 66 -8.80 -13.01 8.55
N LEU A 67 -7.95 -12.22 7.89
CA LEU A 67 -6.94 -11.39 8.55
C LEU A 67 -7.58 -10.28 9.41
N ILE A 68 -8.66 -9.65 8.94
CA ILE A 68 -9.35 -8.60 9.69
C ILE A 68 -9.99 -9.17 10.95
N ASP A 69 -10.81 -10.20 10.81
CA ASP A 69 -11.63 -10.71 11.91
C ASP A 69 -10.81 -11.59 12.87
N GLY A 70 -9.86 -12.37 12.36
CA GLY A 70 -9.00 -13.23 13.17
C GLY A 70 -7.89 -12.49 13.91
N ASN A 71 -7.34 -11.41 13.33
CA ASN A 71 -6.12 -10.78 13.84
C ASN A 71 -6.27 -9.28 14.09
N ILE A 72 -6.55 -8.49 13.04
CA ILE A 72 -6.47 -7.02 13.14
C ILE A 72 -7.48 -6.46 14.14
N ARG A 73 -8.72 -6.95 14.10
CA ARG A 73 -9.79 -6.52 15.01
C ARG A 73 -9.42 -6.75 16.48
N PRO A 74 -9.18 -7.99 16.96
CA PRO A 74 -8.88 -8.21 18.37
C PRO A 74 -7.60 -7.52 18.84
N LEU A 75 -6.53 -7.53 18.02
CA LEU A 75 -5.27 -6.88 18.38
C LEU A 75 -5.43 -5.36 18.48
N SER A 76 -6.13 -4.73 17.54
CA SER A 76 -6.37 -3.29 17.60
C SER A 76 -7.14 -2.90 18.86
N GLU A 77 -8.16 -3.67 19.27
CA GLU A 77 -8.92 -3.43 20.49
C GLU A 77 -8.06 -3.55 21.76
N SER A 78 -7.23 -4.58 21.83
CA SER A 78 -6.27 -4.79 22.92
C SER A 78 -5.32 -3.60 23.03
N LEU A 79 -4.72 -3.18 21.91
CA LEU A 79 -3.79 -2.04 21.87
C LEU A 79 -4.46 -0.71 22.24
N PHE A 80 -5.68 -0.43 21.75
CA PHE A 80 -6.43 0.75 22.17
C PHE A 80 -6.68 0.78 23.68
N GLY A 81 -6.97 -0.38 24.28
CA GLY A 81 -7.18 -0.53 25.71
C GLY A 81 -5.94 -0.20 26.55
N MET A 82 -4.74 -0.49 26.04
CA MET A 82 -3.50 -0.27 26.77
C MET A 82 -2.74 1.01 26.41
N ALA A 83 -2.94 1.57 25.21
CA ALA A 83 -2.11 2.65 24.66
C ALA A 83 -1.99 3.86 25.60
N ARG A 84 -3.07 4.23 26.30
CA ARG A 84 -3.07 5.38 27.22
C ARG A 84 -2.07 5.25 28.37
N ARG A 85 -1.73 4.03 28.78
CA ARG A 85 -0.77 3.76 29.87
C ARG A 85 0.66 4.19 29.54
N TYR A 86 0.94 4.41 28.26
CA TYR A 86 2.26 4.73 27.74
C TYR A 86 2.35 6.16 27.17
N ASP A 87 1.34 7.00 27.43
CA ASP A 87 1.35 8.41 27.03
C ASP A 87 2.34 9.22 27.87
N PHE A 88 3.25 9.94 27.22
CA PHE A 88 4.26 10.75 27.91
C PHE A 88 3.71 12.11 28.33
N ALA A 89 3.74 12.42 29.63
CA ALA A 89 3.38 13.74 30.18
C ALA A 89 2.04 14.32 29.67
N GLY A 90 1.04 13.45 29.45
CA GLY A 90 -0.28 13.83 28.92
C GLY A 90 -0.33 14.05 27.40
N MET A 91 0.79 13.94 26.69
CA MET A 91 0.82 13.90 25.23
C MET A 91 0.46 12.50 24.71
N ARG A 92 -0.48 12.46 23.77
CA ARG A 92 -0.98 11.23 23.11
C ARG A 92 0.01 10.70 22.06
N ALA A 93 1.27 10.58 22.43
CA ALA A 93 2.36 10.22 21.54
C ALA A 93 3.11 9.02 22.12
N ASN A 94 2.83 7.83 21.58
CA ASN A 94 3.56 6.60 21.90
C ASN A 94 3.54 5.62 20.73
N GLY A 95 4.38 4.59 20.80
CA GLY A 95 4.55 3.59 19.74
C GLY A 95 3.28 2.82 19.39
N TYR A 96 2.44 2.47 20.38
CA TYR A 96 1.16 1.79 20.14
C TYR A 96 0.22 2.63 19.29
N ARG A 97 0.14 3.93 19.58
CA ARG A 97 -0.72 4.86 18.83
C ARG A 97 -0.23 5.03 17.40
N SER A 98 1.07 5.17 17.20
CA SER A 98 1.66 5.24 15.86
C SER A 98 1.40 3.96 15.08
N LEU A 99 1.51 2.80 15.71
CA LEU A 99 1.26 1.52 15.08
C LEU A 99 -0.22 1.37 14.67
N LEU A 100 -1.15 1.69 15.57
CA LEU A 100 -2.58 1.71 15.27
C LEU A 100 -2.91 2.67 14.12
N PHE A 101 -2.28 3.85 14.09
CA PHE A 101 -2.45 4.82 13.01
C PHE A 101 -1.99 4.26 11.66
N VAL A 102 -0.83 3.61 11.61
CA VAL A 102 -0.32 3.00 10.37
C VAL A 102 -1.22 1.86 9.91
N THR A 103 -1.70 0.99 10.82
CA THR A 103 -2.65 -0.08 10.48
C THR A 103 -3.96 0.49 9.94
N GLU A 104 -4.51 1.50 10.59
CA GLU A 104 -5.72 2.20 10.15
C GLU A 104 -5.55 2.76 8.72
N ARG A 105 -4.43 3.43 8.43
CA ARG A 105 -4.13 3.94 7.08
C ARG A 105 -4.06 2.84 6.02
N CYS A 106 -3.51 1.68 6.39
CA CYS A 106 -3.47 0.51 5.50
C CYS A 106 -4.89 0.00 5.20
N CYS A 107 -5.74 -0.10 6.24
CA CYS A 107 -7.15 -0.47 6.09
C CYS A 107 -7.94 0.53 5.23
N ARG A 108 -7.74 1.84 5.40
CA ARG A 108 -8.36 2.85 4.52
C ARG A 108 -7.93 2.67 3.07
N ARG A 109 -6.65 2.37 2.82
CA ARG A 109 -6.19 2.12 1.45
C ARG A 109 -6.79 0.85 0.86
N LEU A 110 -6.90 -0.23 1.64
CA LEU A 110 -7.59 -1.45 1.24
C LEU A 110 -9.07 -1.20 0.93
N LEU A 111 -9.77 -0.42 1.73
CA LEU A 111 -11.18 -0.05 1.48
C LEU A 111 -11.33 0.72 0.17
N ASN A 112 -10.44 1.68 -0.09
CA ASN A 112 -10.44 2.41 -1.35
C ASN A 112 -10.24 1.46 -2.55
N VAL A 113 -9.28 0.53 -2.47
CA VAL A 113 -9.02 -0.47 -3.52
C VAL A 113 -10.21 -1.40 -3.70
N ALA A 114 -10.75 -1.96 -2.61
CA ALA A 114 -11.91 -2.85 -2.63
C ALA A 114 -13.16 -2.17 -3.21
N THR A 115 -13.36 -0.89 -2.90
CA THR A 115 -14.46 -0.09 -3.47
C THR A 115 -14.27 0.16 -4.96
N HIS A 116 -13.05 0.44 -5.42
CA HIS A 116 -12.76 0.57 -6.86
C HIS A 116 -13.00 -0.75 -7.60
N VAL A 117 -12.60 -1.87 -7.00
CA VAL A 117 -12.90 -3.20 -7.54
C VAL A 117 -14.41 -3.41 -7.61
N ARG A 118 -15.14 -3.16 -6.52
CA ARG A 118 -16.61 -3.30 -6.46
C ARG A 118 -17.32 -2.52 -7.56
N ASN A 119 -16.93 -1.26 -7.76
CA ASN A 119 -17.55 -0.37 -8.72
C ASN A 119 -17.13 -0.69 -10.18
N GLY A 120 -15.93 -1.26 -10.36
CA GLY A 120 -15.35 -1.52 -11.68
C GLY A 120 -15.54 -2.94 -12.21
N ARG A 121 -15.85 -3.93 -11.37
CA ARG A 121 -15.79 -5.37 -11.69
C ARG A 121 -16.66 -5.86 -12.86
N GLN A 122 -17.64 -5.08 -13.30
CA GLN A 122 -18.49 -5.39 -14.46
C GLN A 122 -18.07 -4.64 -15.74
N SER A 123 -17.12 -3.71 -15.65
CA SER A 123 -16.66 -2.90 -16.78
C SER A 123 -15.62 -3.64 -17.60
N LEU A 124 -15.77 -3.60 -18.93
CA LEU A 124 -14.78 -4.15 -19.87
C LEU A 124 -13.43 -3.41 -19.82
N LEU A 125 -13.42 -2.16 -19.35
CA LEU A 125 -12.20 -1.36 -19.19
C LEU A 125 -11.55 -1.53 -17.82
N PHE A 126 -12.07 -2.44 -16.98
CA PHE A 126 -11.55 -2.67 -15.65
C PHE A 126 -10.13 -3.24 -15.70
N ARG A 127 -9.20 -2.52 -15.06
CA ARG A 127 -7.79 -2.91 -14.99
C ARG A 127 -7.55 -3.98 -13.93
N SER A 128 -8.13 -5.16 -14.12
CA SER A 128 -8.10 -6.28 -13.16
C SER A 128 -6.68 -6.60 -12.68
N GLY A 129 -5.72 -6.74 -13.59
CA GLY A 129 -4.32 -7.02 -13.24
C GLY A 129 -3.59 -5.90 -12.50
N HIS A 130 -4.08 -4.66 -12.55
CA HIS A 130 -3.56 -3.57 -11.71
C HIS A 130 -4.09 -3.72 -10.28
N TYR A 131 -5.41 -3.79 -10.13
CA TYR A 131 -6.07 -3.86 -8.82
C TYR A 131 -5.75 -5.16 -8.08
N GLN A 132 -5.59 -6.28 -8.77
CA GLN A 132 -5.15 -7.54 -8.16
C GLN A 132 -3.74 -7.43 -7.55
N ARG A 133 -2.82 -6.74 -8.23
CA ARG A 133 -1.46 -6.52 -7.70
C ARG A 133 -1.45 -5.54 -6.54
N GLU A 134 -2.30 -4.53 -6.59
CA GLU A 134 -2.46 -3.55 -5.52
C GLU A 134 -3.08 -4.19 -4.28
N LEU A 135 -4.21 -4.90 -4.45
CA LEU A 135 -4.88 -5.63 -3.38
C LEU A 135 -3.94 -6.63 -2.71
N LYS A 136 -3.22 -7.45 -3.49
CA LYS A 136 -2.20 -8.38 -2.97
C LYS A 136 -1.13 -7.66 -2.15
N ALA A 137 -0.61 -6.54 -2.64
CA ALA A 137 0.45 -5.81 -1.96
C ALA A 137 -0.02 -5.25 -0.60
N TYR A 138 -1.22 -4.65 -0.56
CA TYR A 138 -1.76 -4.10 0.68
C TYR A 138 -2.24 -5.19 1.66
N ILE A 139 -2.76 -6.33 1.20
CA ILE A 139 -3.04 -7.48 2.08
C ILE A 139 -1.73 -7.99 2.69
N SER A 140 -0.66 -8.10 1.90
CA SER A 140 0.65 -8.50 2.42
C SER A 140 1.20 -7.49 3.43
N CYS A 141 1.01 -6.20 3.19
CA CYS A 141 1.39 -5.15 4.14
C CYS A 141 0.59 -5.25 5.44
N LEU A 142 -0.73 -5.44 5.37
CA LEU A 142 -1.58 -5.62 6.54
C LEU A 142 -1.20 -6.88 7.35
N ASP A 143 -0.83 -7.96 6.67
CA ASP A 143 -0.37 -9.21 7.28
C ASP A 143 0.92 -9.01 8.10
N GLN A 144 1.87 -8.23 7.56
CA GLN A 144 3.09 -7.86 8.31
C GLN A 144 2.80 -6.88 9.45
N LEU A 145 1.88 -5.92 9.26
CA LEU A 145 1.42 -5.05 10.35
C LEU A 145 0.72 -5.84 11.47
N HIS A 146 0.04 -6.93 11.15
CA HIS A 146 -0.52 -7.85 12.14
C HIS A 146 0.57 -8.40 13.06
N TYR A 147 1.71 -8.86 12.53
CA TYR A 147 2.83 -9.33 13.36
C TYR A 147 3.40 -8.22 14.24
N CYS A 148 3.50 -6.99 13.73
CA CYS A 148 3.87 -5.83 14.54
C CYS A 148 2.89 -5.60 15.71
N LEU A 149 1.58 -5.69 15.45
CA LEU A 149 0.53 -5.52 16.46
C LEU A 149 0.59 -6.64 17.51
N HIS A 150 0.76 -7.89 17.08
CA HIS A 150 0.91 -9.04 17.96
C HIS A 150 2.14 -8.90 18.87
N TYR A 151 3.28 -8.48 18.31
CA TYR A 151 4.48 -8.19 19.09
C TYR A 151 4.22 -7.09 20.14
N ALA A 152 3.64 -5.98 19.70
CA ALA A 152 3.32 -4.87 20.57
C ALA A 152 2.38 -5.29 21.71
N GLU A 153 1.35 -6.09 21.43
CA GLU A 153 0.41 -6.57 22.45
C GLU A 153 1.08 -7.37 23.57
N ARG A 154 2.08 -8.19 23.22
CA ARG A 154 2.76 -9.10 24.16
C ARG A 154 3.90 -8.45 24.93
N LEU A 155 4.53 -7.42 24.35
CA LEU A 155 5.67 -6.73 24.94
C LEU A 155 5.47 -6.29 26.41
N PRO A 156 4.28 -5.79 26.83
CA PRO A 156 4.01 -5.45 28.22
C PRO A 156 4.28 -6.55 29.25
N ALA A 157 4.16 -7.83 28.87
CA ALA A 157 4.39 -8.96 29.78
C ALA A 157 5.86 -9.06 30.25
N PHE A 158 6.78 -8.49 29.46
CA PHE A 158 8.23 -8.56 29.69
C PHE A 158 8.84 -7.20 30.10
N SER A 159 8.02 -6.15 30.14
CA SER A 159 8.47 -4.77 30.41
C SER A 159 8.00 -4.29 31.78
N ALA A 160 8.78 -3.40 32.41
CA ALA A 160 8.32 -2.71 33.61
C ALA A 160 7.04 -1.88 33.32
N PRO A 161 6.13 -1.71 34.30
CA PRO A 161 4.92 -0.92 34.10
C PRO A 161 5.21 0.49 33.58
N GLY A 162 4.57 0.87 32.46
CA GLY A 162 4.78 2.17 31.81
C GLY A 162 6.02 2.26 30.92
N SER A 163 6.87 1.22 30.87
CA SER A 163 8.00 1.16 29.95
C SER A 163 7.56 0.67 28.58
N LEU A 164 7.89 1.42 27.53
CA LEU A 164 7.69 0.99 26.14
C LEU A 164 8.70 -0.06 25.69
N PHE A 165 9.81 -0.20 26.41
CA PHE A 165 10.92 -1.06 26.05
C PHE A 165 11.17 -2.09 27.15
N VAL A 166 11.46 -3.31 26.72
CA VAL A 166 11.93 -4.39 27.58
C VAL A 166 13.42 -4.16 27.88
N ASP A 167 13.82 -4.43 29.12
CA ASP A 167 15.22 -4.37 29.52
C ASP A 167 16.02 -5.48 28.81
N GLU A 168 17.19 -5.15 28.26
CA GLU A 168 18.00 -6.11 27.48
C GLU A 168 18.32 -7.39 28.26
N SER A 169 18.48 -7.28 29.58
CA SER A 169 18.72 -8.44 30.45
C SER A 169 17.59 -9.48 30.41
N VAL A 170 16.35 -9.05 30.15
CA VAL A 170 15.18 -9.93 30.05
C VAL A 170 15.28 -10.85 28.84
N TYR A 171 15.76 -10.36 27.69
CA TYR A 171 15.97 -11.21 26.50
C TYR A 171 17.05 -12.29 26.70
N THR A 172 17.92 -12.13 27.69
CA THR A 172 18.93 -13.16 28.04
C THR A 172 18.41 -14.17 29.07
N THR A 173 17.43 -13.76 29.89
CA THR A 173 16.94 -14.54 31.03
C THR A 173 15.65 -15.28 30.72
N ASP A 174 14.79 -14.69 29.88
CA ASP A 174 13.49 -15.23 29.50
C ASP A 174 13.50 -15.72 28.03
N PRO A 175 13.40 -17.05 27.80
CA PRO A 175 13.35 -17.62 26.47
C PRO A 175 12.16 -17.14 25.63
N GLU A 176 11.03 -16.82 26.25
CA GLU A 176 9.82 -16.38 25.55
C GLU A 176 9.98 -14.94 25.04
N ALA A 177 10.55 -14.06 25.86
CA ALA A 177 10.89 -12.70 25.44
C ALA A 177 11.89 -12.72 24.28
N LYS A 178 12.87 -13.63 24.32
CA LYS A 178 13.86 -13.82 23.26
C LYS A 178 13.22 -14.30 21.96
N ASP A 179 12.36 -15.31 22.04
CA ASP A 179 11.65 -15.83 20.86
C ASP A 179 10.77 -14.75 20.22
N LEU A 180 10.07 -13.98 21.06
CA LEU A 180 9.25 -12.86 20.62
C LEU A 180 10.08 -11.80 19.86
N MET A 181 11.28 -11.47 20.35
CA MET A 181 12.21 -10.56 19.65
C MET A 181 12.69 -11.13 18.31
N LEU A 182 13.05 -12.41 18.25
CA LEU A 182 13.45 -13.07 17.00
C LEU A 182 12.31 -13.07 15.97
N GLN A 183 11.07 -13.27 16.41
CA GLN A 183 9.90 -13.18 15.54
C GLN A 183 9.72 -11.75 14.98
N ALA A 184 9.99 -10.72 15.79
CA ALA A 184 9.92 -9.33 15.32
C ALA A 184 11.00 -9.00 14.27
N GLU A 185 12.19 -9.58 14.40
CA GLU A 185 13.26 -9.45 13.40
C GLU A 185 12.91 -10.15 12.08
N CYS A 186 12.02 -11.15 12.10
CA CYS A 186 11.56 -11.86 10.91
C CYS A 186 10.46 -11.15 10.12
N ILE A 187 10.01 -9.97 10.56
CA ILE A 187 8.96 -9.20 9.87
C ILE A 187 9.50 -8.73 8.51
N ALA A 188 8.82 -9.13 7.44
CA ALA A 188 9.22 -8.85 6.07
C ALA A 188 9.05 -7.36 5.75
N GLN A 189 10.17 -6.62 5.69
CA GLN A 189 10.16 -5.19 5.44
C GLN A 189 9.80 -4.84 3.99
N GLU A 190 9.96 -5.79 3.07
CA GLU A 190 9.76 -5.62 1.63
C GLU A 190 8.33 -5.18 1.29
N CYS A 191 7.36 -5.58 2.11
CA CYS A 191 5.95 -5.25 1.89
C CYS A 191 5.62 -3.76 2.08
N PHE A 192 6.48 -3.00 2.79
CA PHE A 192 6.35 -1.56 2.99
C PHE A 192 7.00 -0.75 1.88
N TYR A 193 7.83 -1.40 1.06
CA TYR A 193 8.47 -0.79 -0.09
C TYR A 193 7.68 -1.10 -1.38
N GLY A 194 7.95 -0.36 -2.47
CA GLY A 194 7.25 -0.56 -3.74
C GLY A 194 5.82 0.01 -3.75
N ARG A 195 4.80 -0.83 -3.92
CA ARG A 195 3.39 -0.37 -4.09
C ARG A 195 2.78 0.24 -2.83
N CYS A 196 3.30 -0.13 -1.67
CA CYS A 196 2.89 0.38 -0.37
C CYS A 196 3.83 1.49 0.12
N LEU A 197 4.72 2.03 -0.72
CA LEU A 197 5.69 3.01 -0.26
C LEU A 197 4.98 4.24 0.32
N GLY A 198 5.23 4.54 1.59
CA GLY A 198 4.81 5.78 2.24
C GLY A 198 3.30 6.00 2.32
N PHE A 199 2.48 4.94 2.27
CA PHE A 199 1.02 5.05 2.33
C PHE A 199 0.50 5.75 3.60
N GLN A 200 1.31 5.75 4.67
CA GLN A 200 1.00 6.37 5.95
C GLN A 200 1.32 7.88 5.99
N PHE A 201 2.07 8.40 5.03
CA PHE A 201 2.50 9.79 5.01
C PHE A 201 1.58 10.67 4.15
N CYS A 202 1.70 11.99 4.34
CA CYS A 202 1.04 12.95 3.47
C CYS A 202 1.71 13.01 2.09
N ASP A 203 0.97 13.57 1.11
CA ASP A 203 1.37 13.60 -0.30
C ASP A 203 2.75 14.23 -0.54
N SER A 204 3.13 15.25 0.24
CA SER A 204 4.44 15.90 0.10
C SER A 204 5.59 14.96 0.45
N VAL A 205 5.49 14.26 1.58
CA VAL A 205 6.49 13.27 2.02
C VAL A 205 6.49 12.06 1.10
N HIS A 206 5.30 11.59 0.71
CA HIS A 206 5.16 10.50 -0.25
C HIS A 206 5.87 10.82 -1.58
N ALA A 207 5.68 12.04 -2.12
CA ALA A 207 6.35 12.47 -3.34
C ALA A 207 7.88 12.48 -3.21
N THR A 208 8.40 12.96 -2.06
CA THR A 208 9.84 12.91 -1.80
C THR A 208 10.37 11.48 -1.70
N LEU A 209 9.69 10.60 -0.96
CA LEU A 209 10.08 9.19 -0.84
C LEU A 209 10.06 8.48 -2.18
N LEU A 210 9.04 8.72 -2.99
CA LEU A 210 8.92 8.17 -4.33
C LEU A 210 10.08 8.64 -5.23
N ALA A 211 10.44 9.92 -5.18
CA ALA A 211 11.58 10.46 -5.92
C ALA A 211 12.90 9.79 -5.50
N ILE A 212 13.11 9.59 -4.19
CA ILE A 212 14.28 8.89 -3.67
C ILE A 212 14.30 7.44 -4.15
N SER A 213 13.18 6.72 -4.06
CA SER A 213 13.08 5.32 -4.51
C SER A 213 13.33 5.16 -6.01
N ILE A 214 12.80 6.06 -6.84
CA ILE A 214 13.08 6.08 -8.28
C ILE A 214 14.57 6.34 -8.52
N GLY A 215 15.15 7.35 -7.84
CA GLY A 215 16.58 7.64 -7.92
C GLY A 215 17.44 6.42 -7.57
N MET A 216 17.17 5.75 -6.44
CA MET A 216 17.90 4.55 -6.03
C MET A 216 17.77 3.40 -7.04
N ALA A 217 16.58 3.15 -7.57
CA ALA A 217 16.37 2.12 -8.59
C ALA A 217 17.19 2.41 -9.85
N THR A 218 17.20 3.66 -10.32
CA THR A 218 17.98 4.07 -11.51
C THR A 218 19.49 3.93 -11.29
N PHE A 219 20.01 4.33 -10.13
CA PHE A 219 21.42 4.16 -9.80
C PHE A 219 21.81 2.69 -9.66
N ALA A 220 20.93 1.85 -9.09
CA ALA A 220 21.17 0.41 -8.97
C ALA A 220 21.23 -0.28 -10.35
N GLU A 221 20.36 0.13 -11.28
CA GLU A 221 20.39 -0.33 -12.67
C GLU A 221 21.67 0.14 -13.38
N ASP A 222 22.07 1.40 -13.23
CA ASP A 222 23.31 1.92 -13.81
C ASP A 222 24.55 1.18 -13.27
N TYR A 223 24.59 0.94 -11.95
CA TYR A 223 25.67 0.20 -11.32
C TYR A 223 25.78 -1.25 -11.83
N LYS A 224 24.64 -1.95 -11.97
CA LYS A 224 24.59 -3.30 -12.55
C LYS A 224 24.95 -3.31 -14.05
N ASN A 225 24.64 -2.23 -14.75
CA ASN A 225 24.86 -2.09 -16.19
C ASN A 225 26.21 -1.43 -16.56
N ARG A 226 27.11 -1.19 -15.59
CA ARG A 226 28.48 -0.68 -15.83
C ARG A 226 29.33 -1.59 -16.73
N ASP A 227 28.85 -2.79 -17.05
CA ASP A 227 29.50 -3.67 -18.03
C ASP A 227 29.07 -3.41 -19.50
N ARG A 228 28.07 -2.54 -19.79
CA ARG A 228 27.77 -2.12 -21.19
C ARG A 228 26.79 -0.93 -21.31
N ARG A 229 27.31 0.25 -21.65
CA ARG A 229 26.65 1.29 -22.50
C ARG A 229 25.24 1.77 -22.05
N GLY A 230 25.06 2.19 -20.80
CA GLY A 230 23.75 2.59 -20.24
C GLY A 230 23.17 3.93 -20.72
N LEU A 231 23.98 5.00 -20.80
CA LEU A 231 23.48 6.36 -21.11
C LEU A 231 22.99 6.53 -22.56
N ALA A 232 23.64 5.87 -23.52
CA ALA A 232 23.25 5.95 -24.93
C ALA A 232 21.87 5.32 -25.21
N LYS A 233 21.47 4.30 -24.43
CA LYS A 233 20.14 3.68 -24.55
C LYS A 233 19.04 4.58 -23.99
N TRP A 234 19.25 5.22 -22.84
CA TRP A 234 18.26 6.13 -22.24
C TRP A 234 18.00 7.38 -23.11
N ALA A 235 19.05 7.97 -23.70
CA ALA A 235 18.87 9.07 -24.66
C ALA A 235 18.03 8.64 -25.88
N SER A 236 18.24 7.42 -26.40
CA SER A 236 17.44 6.90 -27.51
C SER A 236 15.99 6.55 -27.12
N THR A 237 15.75 6.04 -25.91
CA THR A 237 14.39 5.69 -25.44
C THR A 237 13.56 6.93 -25.13
N LEU A 238 14.15 7.97 -24.54
CA LEU A 238 13.46 9.24 -24.30
C LEU A 238 13.25 10.03 -25.59
N ALA A 239 14.22 10.03 -26.52
CA ALA A 239 14.07 10.66 -27.83
C ALA A 239 13.02 9.97 -28.72
N ASN A 240 12.85 8.64 -28.58
CA ASN A 240 11.81 7.90 -29.29
C ASN A 240 10.44 8.00 -28.62
N SER A 241 10.39 8.25 -27.30
CA SER A 241 9.12 8.43 -26.57
C SER A 241 8.46 9.78 -26.89
N SER A 242 9.22 10.83 -27.20
CA SER A 242 8.65 12.13 -27.63
C SER A 242 8.21 12.13 -29.11
N ARG A 243 8.85 11.31 -29.97
CA ARG A 243 8.46 11.16 -31.39
C ARG A 243 7.14 10.42 -31.61
N HIS A 244 6.55 9.82 -30.57
CA HIS A 244 5.22 9.20 -30.62
C HIS A 244 4.14 10.03 -29.91
N LEU A 245 4.47 11.24 -29.50
CA LEU A 245 3.52 12.19 -28.91
C LEU A 245 3.26 13.43 -29.80
N TYR A 246 3.93 13.55 -30.95
CA TYR A 246 3.87 14.74 -31.81
C TYR A 246 3.48 14.50 -33.27
N ASP A 247 2.96 13.32 -33.62
CA ASP A 247 2.38 13.13 -34.96
C ASP A 247 0.89 12.81 -34.85
N HIS A 248 0.08 13.85 -35.02
CA HIS A 248 -1.37 13.73 -35.24
C HIS A 248 -1.75 14.11 -36.69
N GLU A 249 -0.78 14.22 -37.60
CA GLU A 249 -0.96 14.55 -39.02
C GLU A 249 -0.05 13.69 -39.91
N GLY A 250 -0.36 12.39 -39.95
CA GLY A 250 0.17 11.44 -40.93
C GLY A 250 -0.91 10.48 -41.42
N ARG A 251 -2.16 10.93 -41.55
CA ARG A 251 -3.16 10.19 -42.34
C ARG A 251 -2.83 10.38 -43.82
N ALA A 252 -2.89 9.29 -44.57
CA ALA A 252 -3.04 9.25 -46.04
C ALA A 252 -1.77 9.30 -46.93
N ALA A 253 -0.78 8.41 -46.72
CA ALA A 253 0.23 8.13 -47.77
C ALA A 253 0.88 6.72 -47.71
N ALA A 254 0.16 5.68 -47.27
CA ALA A 254 0.69 4.31 -47.36
C ALA A 254 -0.42 3.24 -47.55
N ASP A 255 -1.51 3.61 -48.21
CA ASP A 255 -2.51 2.68 -48.75
C ASP A 255 -2.87 3.10 -50.17
N GLU A 256 -1.86 3.34 -51.01
CA GLU A 256 -2.01 3.56 -52.46
C GLU A 256 -0.71 3.20 -53.22
N SER A 257 -0.09 2.06 -52.89
CA SER A 257 1.00 1.50 -53.72
C SER A 257 1.14 -0.03 -53.66
N ILE A 258 0.10 -0.77 -53.25
CA ILE A 258 0.07 -2.25 -53.28
C ILE A 258 -1.12 -2.80 -54.09
N LEU A 259 -1.82 -1.95 -54.86
CA LEU A 259 -2.83 -2.38 -55.84
C LEU A 259 -2.50 -1.98 -57.29
N ASP A 260 -1.26 -1.57 -57.58
CA ASP A 260 -0.81 -1.23 -58.95
C ASP A 260 0.34 -2.13 -59.45
N GLY A 261 0.39 -3.37 -58.95
CA GLY A 261 1.49 -4.32 -59.24
C GLY A 261 1.07 -5.73 -59.64
N MET A 262 -0.20 -5.95 -60.02
CA MET A 262 -0.62 -7.18 -60.71
C MET A 262 -1.55 -6.80 -61.87
N GLY A 263 -0.94 -6.44 -62.99
CA GLY A 263 -1.69 -6.13 -64.21
C GLY A 263 -0.84 -5.52 -65.31
N ASP A 264 0.25 -6.17 -65.73
CA ASP A 264 0.36 -6.40 -67.18
C ASP A 264 1.34 -7.53 -67.51
N SER A 265 0.88 -8.36 -68.44
CA SER A 265 1.56 -9.54 -68.97
C SER A 265 2.38 -9.13 -70.20
N GLY A 266 3.58 -9.70 -70.35
CA GLY A 266 4.39 -9.56 -71.56
C GLY A 266 5.71 -10.30 -71.45
#